data_AF-A0A496RZH8-F1
#
_entry.id   AF-A0A496RZH8-F1
#
_cell.length_a   1.000
_cell.length_b   1.000
_cell.length_c   1.000
_cell.angle_alpha   90.00
_cell.angle_beta   90.00
_cell.angle_gamma   90.00
#
_symmetry.space_group_name_H-M   'P 1'
#
loop_
_entity.id
_entity.type
_entity.pdbx_description
1 polymer ?
#
loop_
_entity_poly.entity_id
_entity_poly.type
_entity_poly.pdbx_seq_one_letter_code
_entity_poly.pdbx_strand_id
1 'polypeptide(L)'
;QFVSKDEINSFNNYTPNHNPLLLNDYQKYVFLYSIVENDGDVLKLLYLQLLNFNNSFSDWNAGDYLPEIYEEIAKVYTPNITSGVDRERINHLVESAKKIKTWVNKPRTGGRGAKIDAITPRLEPFVDLGLLEKPDPYKYEYKFTEQGREFFNLFSNAENTNNFLDFQFFSTFVKSFKLKAKHATNDEMIGILISAFHKIKSPLGYAPIRENALLGIVNSIVNENKYFEIGEAVKLIMEYQKKHPYRLRFQVDRSGAPVYVKFLTNKISEVKDANSFREGN
;
A
#
# COMPACT_ATOMS: atom_id res chain seq x y z
N GLN A 1 12.53 -4.93 -14.89
CA GLN A 1 11.84 -3.77 -15.50
C GLN A 1 10.39 -3.85 -15.03
N PHE A 2 9.83 -2.78 -14.45
CA PHE A 2 8.53 -2.83 -13.77
C PHE A 2 7.32 -2.94 -14.71
N VAL A 3 7.44 -2.34 -15.90
CA VAL A 3 6.43 -2.37 -16.97
C VAL A 3 7.17 -2.57 -18.29
N SER A 4 6.75 -3.54 -19.10
CA SER A 4 7.39 -3.79 -20.40
C SER A 4 7.01 -2.67 -21.39
N LYS A 5 7.85 -2.45 -22.42
CA LYS A 5 7.49 -1.50 -23.49
C LYS A 5 6.25 -1.97 -24.25
N ASP A 6 6.08 -3.28 -24.38
CA ASP A 6 4.93 -3.88 -25.06
C ASP A 6 3.64 -3.64 -24.27
N GLU A 7 3.69 -3.73 -22.95
CA GLU A 7 2.57 -3.39 -22.08
C GLU A 7 2.20 -1.90 -22.22
N ILE A 8 3.18 -0.99 -22.24
CA ILE A 8 2.93 0.44 -22.49
C ILE A 8 2.30 0.65 -23.88
N ASN A 9 2.82 -0.02 -24.90
CA ASN A 9 2.29 0.09 -26.27
C ASN A 9 0.87 -0.47 -26.39
N SER A 10 0.48 -1.43 -25.53
CA SER A 10 -0.84 -2.05 -25.53
C SER A 10 -1.98 -1.10 -25.17
N PHE A 11 -1.68 0.04 -24.51
CA PHE A 11 -2.66 1.11 -24.27
C PHE A 11 -3.09 1.82 -25.56
N ASN A 12 -2.20 1.90 -26.55
CA ASN A 12 -2.45 2.61 -27.80
C ASN A 12 -2.81 1.67 -28.95
N ASN A 13 -2.33 0.42 -28.91
CA ASN A 13 -2.51 -0.56 -29.97
C ASN A 13 -3.00 -1.88 -29.38
N TYR A 14 -3.99 -2.50 -30.01
CA TYR A 14 -4.40 -3.84 -29.62
C TYR A 14 -3.24 -4.83 -29.81
N THR A 15 -2.87 -5.52 -28.74
CA THR A 15 -1.86 -6.58 -28.73
C THR A 15 -2.45 -7.84 -28.11
N PRO A 16 -2.56 -8.97 -28.83
CA PRO A 16 -3.26 -10.17 -28.33
C PRO A 16 -2.71 -10.72 -27.00
N ASN A 17 -1.43 -10.48 -26.72
CA ASN A 17 -0.71 -11.04 -25.56
C ASN A 17 -0.63 -10.09 -24.36
N HIS A 18 -1.06 -8.83 -24.49
CA HIS A 18 -1.03 -7.87 -23.39
C HIS A 18 -2.40 -7.19 -23.27
N ASN A 19 -3.06 -7.41 -22.13
CA ASN A 19 -4.24 -6.66 -21.75
C ASN A 19 -3.81 -5.54 -20.79
N PRO A 20 -3.84 -4.26 -21.19
CA PRO A 20 -3.40 -3.14 -20.34
C PRO A 20 -4.27 -2.94 -19.08
N LEU A 21 -5.41 -3.62 -19.00
CA LEU A 21 -6.31 -3.57 -17.84
C LEU A 21 -5.99 -4.64 -16.79
N LEU A 22 -5.07 -5.58 -17.07
CA LEU A 22 -4.63 -6.58 -16.10
C LEU A 22 -3.36 -6.12 -15.41
N LEU A 23 -3.41 -6.03 -14.08
CA LEU A 23 -2.26 -5.67 -13.27
C LEU A 23 -1.28 -6.86 -13.18
N ASN A 24 0.00 -6.61 -13.46
CA ASN A 24 1.09 -7.53 -13.15
C ASN A 24 1.40 -7.51 -11.65
N ASP A 25 2.22 -8.46 -11.16
CA ASP A 25 2.48 -8.59 -9.72
C ASP A 25 3.11 -7.34 -9.10
N TYR A 26 4.02 -6.67 -9.80
CA TYR A 26 4.59 -5.41 -9.31
C TYR A 26 3.51 -4.35 -9.09
N GLN A 27 2.61 -4.20 -10.08
CA GLN A 27 1.52 -3.23 -10.03
C GLN A 27 0.51 -3.59 -8.95
N LYS A 28 0.14 -4.87 -8.81
CA LYS A 28 -0.78 -5.33 -7.77
C LYS A 28 -0.27 -4.97 -6.37
N TYR A 29 1.02 -5.18 -6.11
CA TYR A 29 1.55 -5.02 -4.76
C TYR A 29 1.66 -3.54 -4.39
N VAL A 30 2.09 -2.71 -5.34
CA VAL A 30 2.06 -1.24 -5.18
C VAL A 30 0.63 -0.75 -5.01
N PHE A 31 -0.29 -1.23 -5.85
CA PHE A 31 -1.69 -0.78 -5.82
C PHE A 31 -2.38 -1.14 -4.51
N LEU A 32 -2.20 -2.37 -4.00
CA LEU A 32 -2.72 -2.76 -2.69
C LEU A 32 -2.17 -1.87 -1.57
N TYR A 33 -0.84 -1.63 -1.56
CA TYR A 33 -0.23 -0.73 -0.58
C TYR A 33 -0.84 0.67 -0.65
N SER A 34 -0.95 1.24 -1.86
CA SER A 34 -1.53 2.57 -2.07
C SER A 34 -2.99 2.67 -1.65
N ILE A 35 -3.81 1.64 -1.87
CA ILE A 35 -5.20 1.63 -1.42
C ILE A 35 -5.28 1.67 0.11
N VAL A 36 -4.48 0.83 0.79
CA VAL A 36 -4.45 0.80 2.27
C VAL A 36 -3.86 2.09 2.84
N GLU A 37 -2.85 2.68 2.19
CA GLU A 37 -2.28 3.97 2.62
C GLU A 37 -3.28 5.12 2.53
N ASN A 38 -4.10 5.16 1.48
CA ASN A 38 -5.02 6.28 1.25
C ASN A 38 -6.38 6.13 1.95
N ASP A 39 -6.85 4.89 2.15
CA ASP A 39 -8.21 4.63 2.65
C ASP A 39 -8.25 3.64 3.82
N GLY A 40 -7.09 3.32 4.40
CA GLY A 40 -6.94 2.24 5.37
C GLY A 40 -7.81 2.38 6.61
N ASP A 41 -8.05 3.58 7.12
CA ASP A 41 -8.92 3.77 8.29
C ASP A 41 -10.39 3.39 7.99
N VAL A 42 -10.88 3.71 6.79
CA VAL A 42 -12.22 3.29 6.36
C VAL A 42 -12.23 1.80 6.09
N LEU A 43 -11.25 1.30 5.34
CA LEU A 43 -11.15 -0.11 4.96
C LEU A 43 -11.07 -1.00 6.21
N LYS A 44 -10.28 -0.62 7.21
CA LYS A 44 -10.13 -1.35 8.46
C LYS A 44 -11.47 -1.61 9.13
N LEU A 45 -12.27 -0.56 9.32
CA LEU A 45 -13.59 -0.64 9.95
C LEU A 45 -14.60 -1.34 9.06
N LEU A 46 -14.60 -1.05 7.75
CA LEU A 46 -15.50 -1.68 6.78
C LEU A 46 -15.29 -3.19 6.74
N TYR A 47 -14.04 -3.63 6.57
CA TYR A 47 -13.72 -5.04 6.45
C TYR A 47 -13.87 -5.79 7.77
N LEU A 48 -13.74 -5.12 8.92
CA LEU A 48 -14.12 -5.68 10.21
C LEU A 48 -15.62 -6.07 10.24
N GLN A 49 -16.49 -5.24 9.66
CA GLN A 49 -17.92 -5.57 9.52
C GLN A 49 -18.16 -6.67 8.49
N LEU A 50 -17.51 -6.59 7.33
CA LEU A 50 -17.72 -7.53 6.23
C LEU A 50 -17.22 -8.94 6.55
N LEU A 51 -16.18 -9.09 7.37
CA LEU A 51 -15.66 -10.39 7.80
C LEU A 51 -16.71 -11.25 8.53
N ASN A 52 -17.73 -10.63 9.13
CA ASN A 52 -18.85 -11.32 9.81
C ASN A 52 -19.79 -12.04 8.84
N PHE A 53 -19.71 -11.76 7.53
CA PHE A 53 -20.43 -12.52 6.52
C PHE A 53 -19.72 -13.86 6.28
N ASN A 54 -20.44 -14.95 6.54
CA ASN A 54 -19.93 -16.30 6.30
C ASN A 54 -19.92 -16.67 4.80
N ASN A 55 -20.81 -16.06 4.01
CA ASN A 55 -20.98 -16.33 2.59
C ASN A 55 -20.65 -15.08 1.75
N SER A 56 -21.51 -14.75 0.80
CA SER A 56 -21.41 -13.53 -0.01
C SER A 56 -22.08 -12.34 0.66
N PHE A 57 -21.71 -11.13 0.20
CA PHE A 57 -22.33 -9.87 0.54
C PHE A 57 -22.46 -9.00 -0.72
N SER A 58 -23.43 -8.09 -0.74
CA SER A 58 -23.61 -7.15 -1.86
C SER A 58 -22.92 -5.81 -1.62
N ASP A 59 -22.62 -5.08 -2.69
CA ASP A 59 -22.25 -3.66 -2.64
C ASP A 59 -23.25 -2.84 -1.81
N TRP A 60 -24.54 -3.15 -1.96
CA TRP A 60 -25.64 -2.43 -1.33
C TRP A 60 -25.62 -2.55 0.19
N ASN A 61 -25.40 -3.76 0.71
CA ASN A 61 -25.32 -4.02 2.14
C ASN A 61 -23.99 -3.52 2.72
N ALA A 62 -22.89 -3.71 1.99
CA ALA A 62 -21.58 -3.21 2.41
C ALA A 62 -21.56 -1.67 2.52
N GLY A 63 -22.24 -0.98 1.60
CA GLY A 63 -22.36 0.47 1.61
C GLY A 63 -23.15 1.04 2.78
N ASP A 64 -23.99 0.24 3.45
CA ASP A 64 -24.80 0.69 4.59
C ASP A 64 -23.94 0.95 5.85
N TYR A 65 -22.74 0.37 5.93
CA TYR A 65 -21.80 0.61 7.04
C TYR A 65 -21.05 1.95 6.92
N LEU A 66 -20.94 2.52 5.72
CA LEU A 66 -20.08 3.68 5.47
C LEU A 66 -20.46 4.95 6.27
N PRO A 67 -21.74 5.30 6.47
CA PRO A 67 -22.09 6.50 7.24
C PRO A 67 -21.56 6.47 8.67
N GLU A 68 -21.72 5.34 9.36
CA GLU A 68 -21.27 5.18 10.75
C GLU A 68 -19.73 5.21 10.82
N ILE A 69 -19.07 4.50 9.91
CA ILE A 69 -17.60 4.49 9.79
C ILE A 69 -17.06 5.91 9.57
N TYR A 70 -17.64 6.68 8.65
CA TYR A 70 -17.20 8.06 8.37
C TYR A 70 -17.44 8.99 9.57
N GLU A 71 -18.56 8.84 10.28
CA GLU A 71 -18.85 9.59 11.50
C GLU A 71 -17.84 9.24 12.63
N GLU A 72 -17.45 7.97 12.77
CA GLU A 72 -16.44 7.53 13.74
C GLU A 72 -15.05 8.09 13.43
N ILE A 73 -14.59 7.96 12.18
CA ILE A 73 -13.30 8.53 11.74
C ILE A 73 -13.28 10.04 11.97
N ALA A 74 -14.36 10.74 11.57
CA ALA A 74 -14.46 12.17 11.78
C ALA A 74 -14.35 12.55 13.27
N LYS A 75 -14.99 11.80 14.18
CA LYS A 75 -14.89 12.04 15.63
C LYS A 75 -13.47 11.87 16.17
N VAL A 76 -12.72 10.87 15.70
CA VAL A 76 -11.34 10.61 16.12
C VAL A 76 -10.39 11.71 15.65
N TYR A 77 -10.54 12.18 14.42
CA TYR A 77 -9.59 13.13 13.82
C TYR A 77 -9.95 14.61 14.03
N THR A 78 -11.21 14.95 14.30
CA THR A 78 -11.62 16.35 14.54
C THR A 78 -10.79 17.06 15.62
N PRO A 79 -10.46 16.44 16.78
CA PRO A 79 -9.64 17.08 17.80
C PRO A 79 -8.20 17.41 17.35
N ASN A 80 -7.70 16.72 16.32
CA ASN A 80 -6.31 16.79 15.86
C ASN A 80 -6.14 17.57 14.54
N ILE A 81 -7.14 18.36 14.14
CA ILE A 81 -7.06 19.19 12.94
C ILE A 81 -5.98 20.27 13.13
N THR A 82 -4.95 20.24 12.28
CA THR A 82 -3.84 21.21 12.33
C THR A 82 -3.80 22.14 11.11
N SER A 83 -4.50 21.79 10.03
CA SER A 83 -4.51 22.54 8.79
C SER A 83 -5.91 22.71 8.18
N GLY A 84 -6.05 23.68 7.27
CA GLY A 84 -7.28 23.85 6.49
C GLY A 84 -7.61 22.63 5.60
N VAL A 85 -6.59 21.92 5.13
CA VAL A 85 -6.73 20.70 4.33
C VAL A 85 -7.31 19.57 5.17
N ASP A 86 -6.85 19.40 6.42
CA ASP A 86 -7.42 18.40 7.34
C ASP A 86 -8.90 18.68 7.59
N ARG A 87 -9.24 19.95 7.82
CA ARG A 87 -10.63 20.37 8.03
C ARG A 87 -11.51 20.08 6.82
N GLU A 88 -11.03 20.36 5.61
CA GLU A 88 -11.76 20.08 4.37
C GLU A 88 -11.99 18.58 4.17
N ARG A 89 -10.97 17.74 4.41
CA ARG A 89 -11.09 16.28 4.35
C ARG A 89 -12.13 15.73 5.33
N ILE A 90 -12.11 16.20 6.57
CA ILE A 90 -13.08 15.77 7.60
C ILE A 90 -14.50 16.25 7.24
N ASN A 91 -14.65 17.48 6.76
CA ASN A 91 -15.95 17.98 6.30
C ASN A 91 -16.51 17.13 5.15
N HIS A 92 -15.68 16.78 4.16
CA HIS A 92 -16.08 15.91 3.07
C HIS A 92 -16.54 14.53 3.54
N LEU A 93 -15.86 13.93 4.53
CA LEU A 93 -16.29 12.66 5.14
C LEU A 93 -17.68 12.80 5.78
N VAL A 94 -17.89 13.83 6.60
CA VAL A 94 -19.17 14.07 7.29
C VAL A 94 -20.31 14.35 6.31
N GLU A 95 -20.06 15.13 5.25
CA GLU A 95 -21.04 15.38 4.20
C GLU A 95 -21.38 14.11 3.41
N SER A 96 -20.37 13.30 3.10
CA SER A 96 -20.55 12.02 2.41
C SER A 96 -21.39 11.07 3.27
N ALA A 97 -21.12 10.99 4.57
CA ALA A 97 -21.89 10.21 5.52
C ALA A 97 -23.38 10.59 5.49
N LYS A 98 -23.69 11.90 5.56
CA LYS A 98 -25.06 12.42 5.47
C LYS A 98 -25.75 12.02 4.17
N LYS A 99 -25.06 12.16 3.02
CA LYS A 99 -25.61 11.78 1.71
C LYS A 99 -25.91 10.28 1.64
N ILE A 100 -24.97 9.43 2.06
CA ILE A 100 -25.13 7.97 2.04
C ILE A 100 -26.24 7.52 3.01
N LYS A 101 -26.35 8.14 4.19
CA LYS A 101 -27.37 7.83 5.22
C LYS A 101 -28.80 7.93 4.69
N THR A 102 -29.05 8.80 3.71
CA THR A 102 -30.37 8.89 3.05
C THR A 102 -30.75 7.65 2.24
N TRP A 103 -29.82 6.74 1.97
CA TRP A 103 -29.99 5.50 1.20
C TRP A 103 -29.93 4.22 2.04
N VAL A 104 -29.60 4.33 3.33
CA VAL A 104 -29.46 3.18 4.23
C VAL A 104 -30.82 2.50 4.41
N ASN A 105 -30.83 1.16 4.37
CA ASN A 105 -32.03 0.31 4.47
C ASN A 105 -33.12 0.56 3.41
N LYS A 106 -32.84 1.38 2.38
CA LYS A 106 -33.75 1.56 1.24
C LYS A 106 -33.55 0.46 0.21
N PRO A 107 -34.59 0.06 -0.53
CA PRO A 107 -34.44 -0.89 -1.63
C PRO A 107 -33.55 -0.29 -2.72
N ARG A 108 -32.80 -1.13 -3.43
CA ARG A 108 -32.00 -0.72 -4.57
C ARG A 108 -32.91 -0.26 -5.71
N THR A 109 -33.02 1.05 -5.89
CA THR A 109 -33.58 1.65 -7.10
C THR A 109 -32.44 1.79 -8.10
N GLY A 110 -32.55 1.22 -9.30
CA GLY A 110 -31.45 0.93 -10.26
C GLY A 110 -30.57 2.09 -10.79
N GLY A 111 -30.42 3.21 -10.08
CA GLY A 111 -29.46 4.28 -10.35
C GLY A 111 -28.18 4.18 -9.52
N ARG A 112 -27.10 4.81 -10.02
CA ARG A 112 -25.91 5.15 -9.21
C ARG A 112 -26.28 6.25 -8.23
N GLY A 113 -25.88 6.10 -6.98
CA GLY A 113 -26.09 7.08 -5.93
C GLY A 113 -24.90 7.11 -4.99
N ALA A 114 -24.87 8.10 -4.09
CA ALA A 114 -23.74 8.35 -3.20
C ALA A 114 -23.22 7.10 -2.46
N LYS A 115 -24.12 6.16 -2.11
CA LYS A 115 -23.77 4.87 -1.50
C LYS A 115 -22.91 3.99 -2.44
N ILE A 116 -23.35 3.80 -3.68
CA ILE A 116 -22.66 2.97 -4.66
C ILE A 116 -21.33 3.59 -5.08
N ASP A 117 -21.32 4.90 -5.31
CA ASP A 117 -20.10 5.63 -5.69
C ASP A 117 -19.04 5.58 -4.57
N ALA A 118 -19.47 5.53 -3.31
CA ALA A 118 -18.57 5.40 -2.17
C ALA A 118 -18.08 3.96 -1.91
N ILE A 119 -18.94 2.94 -2.07
CA ILE A 119 -18.55 1.56 -1.76
C ILE A 119 -17.78 0.87 -2.89
N THR A 120 -18.05 1.20 -4.16
CA THR A 120 -17.44 0.53 -5.32
C THR A 120 -15.91 0.57 -5.30
N PRO A 121 -15.26 1.72 -5.04
CA PRO A 121 -13.79 1.80 -4.94
C PRO A 121 -13.19 0.99 -3.79
N ARG A 122 -14.02 0.55 -2.83
CA ARG A 122 -13.63 -0.23 -1.66
C ARG A 122 -13.89 -1.72 -1.81
N LEU A 123 -14.43 -2.15 -2.97
CA LEU A 123 -14.74 -3.54 -3.28
C LEU A 123 -14.09 -4.01 -4.59
N GLU A 124 -14.36 -3.33 -5.71
CA GLU A 124 -13.92 -3.79 -7.05
C GLU A 124 -12.39 -3.94 -7.17
N PRO A 125 -11.55 -3.00 -6.66
CA PRO A 125 -10.10 -3.19 -6.72
C PRO A 125 -9.62 -4.46 -6.01
N PHE A 126 -10.33 -4.90 -4.97
CA PHE A 126 -9.97 -6.11 -4.25
C PHE A 126 -10.37 -7.38 -4.99
N VAL A 127 -11.30 -7.29 -5.95
CA VAL A 127 -11.55 -8.36 -6.93
C VAL A 127 -10.37 -8.48 -7.89
N ASP A 128 -9.88 -7.36 -8.43
CA ASP A 128 -8.72 -7.33 -9.33
C ASP A 128 -7.43 -7.82 -8.65
N LEU A 129 -7.31 -7.57 -7.35
CA LEU A 129 -6.21 -8.03 -6.49
C LEU A 129 -6.38 -9.48 -6.01
N GLY A 130 -7.53 -10.11 -6.27
CA GLY A 130 -7.84 -11.48 -5.86
C GLY A 130 -8.11 -11.66 -4.36
N LEU A 131 -8.34 -10.58 -3.61
CA LEU A 131 -8.77 -10.66 -2.20
C LEU A 131 -10.29 -10.87 -2.07
N LEU A 132 -11.04 -10.42 -3.07
CA LEU A 132 -12.46 -10.74 -3.24
C LEU A 132 -12.66 -11.53 -4.54
N GLU A 133 -13.75 -12.26 -4.62
CA GLU A 133 -14.25 -12.89 -5.84
C GLU A 133 -15.69 -12.46 -6.09
N LYS A 134 -16.09 -12.40 -7.37
CA LYS A 134 -17.47 -12.20 -7.80
C LYS A 134 -17.98 -13.53 -8.36
N PRO A 135 -18.80 -14.30 -7.62
CA PRO A 135 -19.32 -15.58 -8.10
C PRO A 135 -20.10 -15.45 -9.43
N ASP A 136 -20.77 -14.32 -9.62
CA ASP A 136 -21.42 -13.93 -10.88
C ASP A 136 -20.84 -12.58 -11.33
N PRO A 137 -20.11 -12.51 -12.46
CA PRO A 137 -19.51 -11.28 -12.96
C PRO A 137 -20.51 -10.15 -13.24
N TYR A 138 -21.79 -10.49 -13.48
CA TYR A 138 -22.85 -9.54 -13.80
C TYR A 138 -23.59 -9.03 -12.56
N LYS A 139 -23.27 -9.54 -11.37
CA LYS A 139 -23.85 -9.10 -10.10
C LYS A 139 -22.80 -8.42 -9.23
N TYR A 140 -23.25 -7.40 -8.49
CA TYR A 140 -22.46 -6.76 -7.45
C TYR A 140 -22.55 -7.53 -6.14
N GLU A 141 -22.16 -8.80 -6.21
CA GLU A 141 -22.12 -9.75 -5.12
C GLU A 141 -20.69 -10.27 -4.99
N TYR A 142 -20.16 -10.19 -3.79
CA TYR A 142 -18.75 -10.44 -3.49
C TYR A 142 -18.64 -11.50 -2.42
N LYS A 143 -17.53 -12.23 -2.46
CA LYS A 143 -17.14 -13.18 -1.44
C LYS A 143 -15.65 -13.06 -1.18
N PHE A 144 -15.24 -13.30 0.06
CA PHE A 144 -13.82 -13.37 0.38
C PHE A 144 -13.19 -14.61 -0.25
N THR A 145 -12.03 -14.43 -0.88
CA THR A 145 -11.11 -15.54 -1.11
C THR A 145 -10.45 -15.93 0.22
N GLU A 146 -9.80 -17.09 0.29
CA GLU A 146 -9.07 -17.51 1.51
C GLU A 146 -8.00 -16.47 1.90
N GLN A 147 -7.22 -16.02 0.91
CA GLN A 147 -6.20 -14.98 1.07
C GLN A 147 -6.78 -13.62 1.47
N GLY A 148 -7.93 -13.24 0.90
CA GLY A 148 -8.64 -12.02 1.32
C GLY A 148 -9.09 -12.06 2.76
N ARG A 149 -9.70 -13.17 3.17
CA ARG A 149 -10.15 -13.34 4.57
C ARG A 149 -8.96 -13.27 5.52
N GLU A 150 -7.84 -13.92 5.20
CA GLU A 150 -6.63 -13.85 6.03
C GLU A 150 -6.06 -12.42 6.09
N PHE A 151 -5.91 -11.76 4.94
CA PHE A 151 -5.36 -10.41 4.84
C PHE A 151 -6.19 -9.42 5.66
N PHE A 152 -7.50 -9.37 5.41
CA PHE A 152 -8.39 -8.42 6.09
C PHE A 152 -8.55 -8.75 7.58
N ASN A 153 -8.51 -10.03 7.98
CA ASN A 153 -8.53 -10.36 9.40
C ASN A 153 -7.27 -9.85 10.13
N LEU A 154 -6.09 -9.96 9.52
CA LEU A 154 -4.85 -9.44 10.09
C LEU A 154 -4.83 -7.91 10.10
N PHE A 155 -5.22 -7.28 8.98
CA PHE A 155 -5.27 -5.83 8.85
C PHE A 155 -6.29 -5.18 9.79
N SER A 156 -7.51 -5.70 9.83
CA SER A 156 -8.59 -5.12 10.65
C SER A 156 -8.32 -5.21 12.15
N ASN A 157 -7.54 -6.19 12.60
CA ASN A 157 -7.12 -6.35 13.99
C ASN A 157 -5.78 -5.67 14.34
N ALA A 158 -5.12 -5.02 13.39
CA ALA A 158 -3.91 -4.25 13.68
C ALA A 158 -4.24 -3.08 14.64
N GLU A 159 -3.25 -2.52 15.33
CA GLU A 159 -3.50 -1.41 16.28
C GLU A 159 -4.00 -0.15 15.55
N ASN A 160 -3.24 0.33 14.57
CA ASN A 160 -3.60 1.47 13.74
C ASN A 160 -3.00 1.30 12.33
N THR A 161 -3.58 1.99 11.35
CA THR A 161 -3.25 1.87 9.93
C THR A 161 -1.79 2.22 9.64
N ASN A 162 -1.27 3.29 10.26
CA ASN A 162 0.12 3.73 10.04
C ASN A 162 1.14 2.70 10.52
N ASN A 163 0.95 2.15 11.72
CA ASN A 163 1.82 1.11 12.27
C ASN A 163 1.73 -0.19 11.44
N PHE A 164 0.54 -0.52 10.94
CA PHE A 164 0.38 -1.66 10.03
C PHE A 164 1.19 -1.46 8.74
N LEU A 165 1.05 -0.31 8.08
CA LEU A 165 1.79 0.02 6.85
C LEU A 165 3.31 0.00 7.05
N ASP A 166 3.78 0.45 8.21
CA ASP A 166 5.21 0.54 8.49
C ASP A 166 5.85 -0.78 8.92
N PHE A 167 5.13 -1.68 9.59
CA PHE A 167 5.77 -2.81 10.28
C PHE A 167 5.06 -4.16 10.10
N GLN A 168 3.91 -4.22 9.42
CA GLN A 168 3.12 -5.45 9.30
C GLN A 168 2.57 -5.71 7.89
N PHE A 169 2.62 -4.72 6.99
CA PHE A 169 1.97 -4.83 5.69
C PHE A 169 2.58 -5.95 4.85
N PHE A 170 3.90 -5.98 4.67
CA PHE A 170 4.52 -6.95 3.76
C PHE A 170 4.58 -8.35 4.35
N SER A 171 4.76 -8.49 5.65
CA SER A 171 4.63 -9.77 6.34
C SER A 171 3.19 -10.33 6.25
N THR A 172 2.18 -9.47 6.44
CA THR A 172 0.77 -9.85 6.25
C THR A 172 0.48 -10.23 4.80
N PHE A 173 1.00 -9.46 3.85
CA PHE A 173 0.88 -9.70 2.43
C PHE A 173 1.51 -11.05 2.02
N VAL A 174 2.78 -11.28 2.37
CA VAL A 174 3.50 -12.53 2.07
C VAL A 174 2.77 -13.73 2.67
N LYS A 175 2.27 -13.61 3.89
CA LYS A 175 1.50 -14.66 4.56
C LYS A 175 0.20 -14.96 3.84
N SER A 176 -0.63 -13.93 3.62
CA SER A 176 -1.99 -14.07 3.07
C SER A 176 -1.98 -14.60 1.63
N PHE A 177 -1.03 -14.13 0.82
CA PHE A 177 -0.83 -14.58 -0.56
C PHE A 177 0.00 -15.87 -0.66
N LYS A 178 0.36 -16.49 0.48
CA LYS A 178 1.15 -17.73 0.57
C LYS A 178 2.45 -17.67 -0.25
N LEU A 179 3.08 -16.50 -0.27
CA LEU A 179 4.33 -16.28 -1.00
C LEU A 179 5.49 -16.95 -0.26
N LYS A 180 6.47 -17.46 -1.01
CA LYS A 180 7.67 -18.10 -0.46
C LYS A 180 8.75 -17.09 -0.02
N ALA A 181 8.40 -15.82 0.05
CA ALA A 181 9.34 -14.76 0.36
C ALA A 181 9.83 -14.86 1.82
N LYS A 182 11.14 -14.72 2.01
CA LYS A 182 11.78 -14.72 3.34
C LYS A 182 12.14 -13.31 3.76
N HIS A 183 12.17 -13.06 5.06
CA HIS A 183 12.64 -11.78 5.58
C HIS A 183 14.12 -11.56 5.19
N ALA A 184 14.44 -10.37 4.70
CA ALA A 184 15.77 -10.00 4.24
C ALA A 184 16.70 -9.66 5.43
N THR A 185 18.00 -9.95 5.32
CA THR A 185 18.97 -9.46 6.31
C THR A 185 19.26 -7.97 6.10
N ASN A 186 19.79 -7.28 7.10
CA ASN A 186 20.14 -5.85 6.98
C ASN A 186 21.05 -5.55 5.78
N ASP A 187 22.02 -6.43 5.50
CA ASP A 187 22.93 -6.25 4.35
C ASP A 187 22.20 -6.43 3.01
N GLU A 188 21.30 -7.41 2.93
CA GLU A 188 20.43 -7.61 1.76
C GLU A 188 19.54 -6.38 1.55
N MET A 189 18.90 -5.88 2.62
CA MET A 189 18.04 -4.68 2.57
C MET A 189 18.79 -3.46 2.03
N ILE A 190 20.01 -3.16 2.51
CA ILE A 190 20.80 -2.04 1.99
C ILE A 190 21.09 -2.20 0.50
N GLY A 191 21.47 -3.40 0.05
CA GLY A 191 21.68 -3.69 -1.37
C GLY A 191 20.43 -3.44 -2.22
N ILE A 192 19.28 -3.92 -1.73
CA ILE A 192 17.98 -3.73 -2.38
C ILE A 192 17.62 -2.23 -2.46
N LEU A 193 17.79 -1.48 -1.38
CA LEU A 193 17.48 -0.06 -1.30
C LEU A 193 18.38 0.80 -2.21
N ILE A 194 19.66 0.46 -2.36
CA ILE A 194 20.56 1.12 -3.30
C ILE A 194 20.14 0.82 -4.75
N SER A 195 19.79 -0.43 -5.04
CA SER A 195 19.32 -0.85 -6.37
C SER A 195 18.02 -0.13 -6.77
N ALA A 196 17.07 -0.03 -5.84
CA ALA A 196 15.83 0.74 -6.02
C ALA A 196 16.12 2.23 -6.24
N PHE A 197 17.03 2.81 -5.46
CA PHE A 197 17.34 4.24 -5.52
C PHE A 197 17.82 4.66 -6.90
N HIS A 198 18.69 3.87 -7.53
CA HIS A 198 19.20 4.18 -8.87
C HIS A 198 18.11 4.13 -9.95
N LYS A 199 16.96 3.50 -9.68
CA LYS A 199 15.82 3.47 -10.61
C LYS A 199 14.89 4.69 -10.47
N ILE A 200 14.79 5.29 -9.28
CA ILE A 200 13.80 6.36 -9.01
C ILE A 200 14.39 7.71 -8.58
N LYS A 201 15.71 7.81 -8.39
CA LYS A 201 16.33 9.09 -8.05
C LYS A 201 16.00 10.14 -9.11
N SER A 202 15.66 11.33 -8.64
CA SER A 202 15.47 12.51 -9.48
C SER A 202 16.78 12.92 -10.16
N PRO A 203 16.73 13.82 -11.16
CA PRO A 203 17.94 14.40 -11.75
C PRO A 203 18.89 15.07 -10.74
N LEU A 204 18.37 15.56 -9.60
CA LEU A 204 19.16 16.13 -8.50
C LEU A 204 19.87 15.06 -7.65
N GLY A 205 19.56 13.79 -7.90
CA GLY A 205 20.16 12.62 -7.27
C GLY A 205 19.55 12.25 -5.93
N TYR A 206 18.33 12.69 -5.63
CA TYR A 206 17.59 12.31 -4.41
C TYR A 206 16.37 11.48 -4.77
N ALA A 207 16.01 10.53 -3.91
CA ALA A 207 14.75 9.79 -3.96
C ALA A 207 14.05 9.88 -2.60
N PRO A 208 12.70 9.94 -2.57
CA PRO A 208 11.94 9.78 -1.34
C PRO A 208 12.25 8.43 -0.67
N ILE A 209 12.43 8.41 0.66
CA ILE A 209 12.85 7.21 1.40
C ILE A 209 11.80 6.10 1.34
N ARG A 210 10.51 6.45 1.54
CA ARG A 210 9.42 5.47 1.62
C ARG A 210 9.15 4.85 0.25
N GLU A 211 9.15 5.64 -0.81
CA GLU A 211 8.97 5.19 -2.19
C GLU A 211 10.16 4.35 -2.64
N ASN A 212 11.38 4.68 -2.20
CA ASN A 212 12.54 3.84 -2.41
C ASN A 212 12.41 2.47 -1.72
N ALA A 213 11.92 2.47 -0.48
CA ALA A 213 11.64 1.23 0.26
C ALA A 213 10.55 0.40 -0.42
N LEU A 214 9.40 0.99 -0.73
CA LEU A 214 8.29 0.34 -1.41
C LEU A 214 8.74 -0.30 -2.73
N LEU A 215 9.45 0.45 -3.57
CA LEU A 215 9.97 -0.06 -4.83
C LEU A 215 10.95 -1.22 -4.62
N GLY A 216 11.86 -1.08 -3.66
CA GLY A 216 12.84 -2.11 -3.32
C GLY A 216 12.18 -3.39 -2.84
N ILE A 217 11.23 -3.29 -1.91
CA ILE A 217 10.49 -4.43 -1.36
C ILE A 217 9.71 -5.15 -2.46
N VAL A 218 8.91 -4.43 -3.25
CA VAL A 218 8.12 -5.03 -4.34
C VAL A 218 9.03 -5.73 -5.35
N ASN A 219 10.14 -5.09 -5.75
CA ASN A 219 11.09 -5.71 -6.67
C ASN A 219 11.73 -6.97 -6.07
N SER A 220 12.05 -6.94 -4.78
CA SER A 220 12.70 -8.05 -4.08
C SER A 220 11.75 -9.22 -3.82
N ILE A 221 10.47 -8.96 -3.53
CA ILE A 221 9.44 -10.01 -3.41
C ILE A 221 9.30 -10.74 -4.75
N VAL A 222 9.11 -9.99 -5.84
CA VAL A 222 8.83 -10.57 -7.16
C VAL A 222 10.04 -11.31 -7.75
N ASN A 223 11.26 -10.78 -7.59
CA ASN A 223 12.45 -11.35 -8.27
C ASN A 223 13.33 -12.22 -7.38
N GLU A 224 13.35 -11.98 -6.07
CA GLU A 224 14.34 -12.55 -5.16
C GLU A 224 13.70 -13.37 -4.03
N ASN A 225 12.37 -13.40 -3.93
CA ASN A 225 11.62 -13.99 -2.81
C ASN A 225 12.14 -13.47 -1.46
N LYS A 226 12.32 -12.17 -1.36
CA LYS A 226 12.74 -11.49 -0.14
C LYS A 226 11.81 -10.33 0.18
N TYR A 227 11.53 -10.12 1.46
CA TYR A 227 10.71 -9.00 1.93
C TYR A 227 11.30 -8.38 3.19
N PHE A 228 10.90 -7.15 3.47
CA PHE A 228 11.13 -6.43 4.71
C PHE A 228 10.05 -5.33 4.79
N GLU A 229 9.94 -4.65 5.92
CA GLU A 229 8.93 -3.62 6.13
C GLU A 229 9.47 -2.20 5.86
N ILE A 230 8.58 -1.26 5.51
CA ILE A 230 9.00 0.13 5.21
C ILE A 230 9.66 0.79 6.42
N GLY A 231 9.08 0.60 7.61
CA GLY A 231 9.62 1.14 8.85
C GLY A 231 10.99 0.54 9.21
N GLU A 232 11.25 -0.73 8.86
CA GLU A 232 12.57 -1.34 8.99
C GLU A 232 13.58 -0.66 8.05
N ALA A 233 13.20 -0.44 6.79
CA ALA A 233 14.03 0.24 5.80
C ALA A 233 14.40 1.67 6.22
N VAL A 234 13.43 2.44 6.73
CA VAL A 234 13.64 3.81 7.23
C VAL A 234 14.65 3.80 8.39
N LYS A 235 14.43 2.94 9.41
CA LYS A 235 15.34 2.82 10.56
C LYS A 235 16.74 2.40 10.12
N LEU A 236 16.84 1.40 9.24
CA LEU A 236 18.11 0.87 8.76
C LEU A 236 18.90 1.91 7.96
N ILE A 237 18.24 2.69 7.10
CA ILE A 237 18.88 3.79 6.35
C ILE A 237 19.47 4.84 7.31
N MET A 238 18.75 5.19 8.37
CA MET A 238 19.24 6.14 9.38
C MET A 238 20.44 5.59 10.15
N GLU A 239 20.41 4.31 10.54
CA GLU A 239 21.53 3.65 11.20
C GLU A 239 22.75 3.52 10.29
N TYR A 240 22.53 3.17 9.02
CA TYR A 240 23.57 3.04 8.01
C TYR A 240 24.26 4.39 7.76
N GLN A 241 23.52 5.51 7.77
CA GLN A 241 24.10 6.85 7.66
C GLN A 241 25.01 7.20 8.82
N LYS A 242 24.59 6.87 10.06
CA LYS A 242 25.40 7.11 11.27
C LYS A 242 26.72 6.36 11.21
N LYS A 243 26.70 5.11 10.73
CA LYS A 243 27.90 4.26 10.57
C LYS A 243 28.77 4.67 9.38
N HIS A 244 28.15 5.22 8.33
CA HIS A 244 28.83 5.58 7.08
C HIS A 244 28.42 6.98 6.59
N PRO A 245 28.82 8.06 7.28
CA PRO A 245 28.33 9.41 7.02
C PRO A 245 28.67 9.93 5.62
N TYR A 246 29.69 9.37 4.97
CA TYR A 246 30.11 9.74 3.61
C TYR A 246 29.48 8.89 2.50
N ARG A 247 28.66 7.88 2.84
CA ARG A 247 28.02 7.00 1.84
C ARG A 247 26.62 7.42 1.45
N LEU A 248 25.94 8.21 2.30
CA LEU A 248 24.64 8.76 1.95
C LEU A 248 24.36 10.10 2.60
N ARG A 249 23.47 10.87 1.98
CA ARG A 249 22.99 12.16 2.47
C ARG A 249 21.47 12.16 2.59
N PHE A 250 20.97 12.94 3.53
CA PHE A 250 19.54 13.19 3.69
C PHE A 250 19.18 14.61 3.29
N GLN A 251 17.97 14.75 2.76
CA GLN A 251 17.24 16.01 2.82
C GLN A 251 16.10 15.84 3.82
N VAL A 252 15.97 16.83 4.70
CA VAL A 252 14.96 16.85 5.76
C VAL A 252 13.79 17.73 5.39
N ASP A 253 12.64 17.48 6.00
CA ASP A 253 11.49 18.37 5.92
C ASP A 253 11.58 19.55 6.91
N ARG A 254 10.50 20.33 7.02
CA ARG A 254 10.40 21.47 7.94
C ARG A 254 10.48 21.09 9.41
N SER A 255 10.21 19.84 9.76
CA SER A 255 10.32 19.31 11.12
C SER A 255 11.72 18.75 11.43
N GLY A 256 12.61 18.70 10.43
CA GLY A 256 13.93 18.10 10.55
C GLY A 256 13.93 16.59 10.34
N ALA A 257 12.82 15.97 9.96
CA ALA A 257 12.73 14.55 9.68
C ALA A 257 13.33 14.23 8.30
N PRO A 258 14.17 13.18 8.15
CA PRO A 258 14.67 12.75 6.84
C PRO A 258 13.52 12.28 5.94
N VAL A 259 13.37 12.89 4.76
CA VAL A 259 12.34 12.52 3.78
C VAL A 259 12.94 11.97 2.49
N TYR A 260 14.10 12.51 2.09
CA TYR A 260 14.80 12.05 0.89
C TYR A 260 16.19 11.53 1.21
N VAL A 261 16.62 10.52 0.45
CA VAL A 261 17.96 9.94 0.51
C VAL A 261 18.69 10.12 -0.81
N LYS A 262 20.00 10.34 -0.71
CA LYS A 262 20.96 10.27 -1.82
C LYS A 262 22.08 9.32 -1.45
N PHE A 263 22.12 8.16 -2.09
CA PHE A 263 23.28 7.28 -2.00
C PHE A 263 24.39 7.81 -2.89
N LEU A 264 25.59 7.95 -2.31
CA LEU A 264 26.79 8.45 -2.99
C LEU A 264 27.62 7.30 -3.60
N THR A 265 27.25 6.06 -3.28
CA THR A 265 27.91 4.84 -3.75
C THR A 265 27.20 4.30 -4.98
N ASN A 266 27.95 3.98 -6.04
CA ASN A 266 27.41 3.54 -7.34
C ASN A 266 27.24 2.01 -7.46
N LYS A 267 27.80 1.18 -6.55
CA LYS A 267 27.77 -0.29 -6.67
C LYS A 267 27.62 -1.02 -5.33
N ILE A 268 26.95 -2.17 -5.40
CA ILE A 268 26.84 -3.18 -4.33
C ILE A 268 28.21 -3.76 -3.95
N SER A 269 29.19 -3.80 -4.87
CA SER A 269 30.53 -4.36 -4.64
C SER A 269 31.33 -3.61 -3.55
N GLU A 270 31.17 -2.30 -3.43
CA GLU A 270 31.84 -1.48 -2.41
C GLU A 270 31.27 -1.68 -0.99
N VAL A 271 30.16 -2.42 -0.87
CA VAL A 271 29.59 -2.85 0.42
C VAL A 271 30.34 -4.05 0.97
N LYS A 272 30.82 -4.96 0.11
CA LYS A 272 31.60 -6.15 0.51
C LYS A 272 33.05 -5.84 0.84
N ASP A 273 33.67 -4.91 0.12
CA ASP A 273 35.09 -4.55 0.29
C ASP A 273 35.39 -3.84 1.62
N ALA A 274 34.38 -3.38 2.37
CA ALA A 274 34.59 -2.69 3.64
C ALA A 274 34.90 -3.63 4.82
N ASN A 275 34.59 -4.93 4.71
CA ASN A 275 34.95 -5.93 5.73
C ASN A 275 36.42 -6.39 5.61
N SER A 276 37.12 -6.06 4.53
CA SER A 276 38.54 -6.41 4.35
C SER A 276 39.52 -5.28 4.71
N PHE A 277 39.04 -4.08 5.07
CA PHE A 277 39.90 -2.93 5.41
C PHE A 277 40.09 -2.71 6.93
N ARG A 278 39.72 -3.67 7.78
CA ARG A 278 39.94 -3.60 9.25
C ARG A 278 40.84 -4.69 9.81
N GLU A 279 41.40 -5.56 8.99
CA GLU A 279 42.47 -6.47 9.39
C GLU A 279 43.75 -6.09 8.65
N GLY A 280 44.49 -5.11 9.19
CA GLY A 280 45.78 -4.71 8.63
C GLY A 280 46.10 -3.25 8.85
N ASN A 281 46.47 -2.91 10.09
CA ASN A 281 47.60 -2.03 10.46
C ASN A 281 47.61 -1.81 11.97
#